data_AF-A0A535NVU0-F1
#
_entry.id   AF-A0A535NVU0-F1
#
_cell.length_a   1.000
_cell.length_b   1.000
_cell.length_c   1.000
_cell.angle_alpha   90.00
_cell.angle_beta   90.00
_cell.angle_gamma   90.00
#
_symmetry.space_group_name_H-M   'P 1'
#
loop_
_entity.id
_entity.type
_entity.pdbx_description
1 polymer ?
#
loop_
_entity_poly.entity_id
_entity_poly.type
_entity_poly.pdbx_seq_one_letter_code
_entity_poly.pdbx_strand_id
1 'polypeptide(L)'
;MGGWAGETELDVQIIHAVAPDAHIIVMTSPVDETQGTIGLPEFLKLEQYAVAHHLGQIFSQSFVASEATLADSAGQKLVKSFSDFYRQITTQQGFTVVSGSGDNGATDWANIAATRLSPNPTVNFPADVPWVTAVGGTTLRNTPPGYNESAWSGSGGGMSKFFTEPDFQKSMPSTLQSQLAGQRGLPDIAGDANPVTAMINYIFGHWNQIGGTSASTPFWAGIVAIANQMAGHPLGFINPGLYKLAASQNAQKDFRDITSGNNEVNDGNIHVKGFQAVQGWDAVTGWGSPQASQLIPDLIAAMK
;
A
#
# COMPACT_ATOMS: atom_id res chain seq x y z
N MET A 1 21.87 10.72 -14.03
CA MET A 1 20.75 11.19 -13.19
C MET A 1 19.68 10.13 -13.32
N GLY A 2 19.35 9.42 -12.24
CA GLY A 2 18.40 8.31 -12.28
C GLY A 2 18.09 7.72 -10.90
N GLY A 3 17.96 8.59 -9.89
CA GLY A 3 17.45 8.21 -8.55
C GLY A 3 15.92 8.22 -8.55
N TRP A 4 15.31 8.80 -7.52
CA TRP A 4 13.85 8.93 -7.33
C TRP A 4 13.03 9.58 -8.46
N ALA A 5 13.68 10.10 -9.51
CA ALA A 5 12.99 10.68 -10.66
C ALA A 5 12.15 9.64 -11.43
N GLY A 6 12.63 8.39 -11.56
CA GLY A 6 11.86 7.34 -12.23
C GLY A 6 10.59 6.96 -11.44
N GLU A 7 10.73 6.90 -10.11
CA GLU A 7 9.61 6.68 -9.18
C GLU A 7 8.59 7.81 -9.26
N THR A 8 9.06 9.05 -9.26
CA THR A 8 8.20 10.24 -9.37
C THR A 8 7.44 10.25 -10.71
N GLU A 9 8.12 9.91 -11.80
CA GLU A 9 7.51 9.82 -13.13
C GLU A 9 6.46 8.71 -13.20
N LEU A 10 6.71 7.55 -12.56
CA LEU A 10 5.77 6.43 -12.43
C LEU A 10 4.51 6.86 -11.68
N ASP A 11 4.66 7.41 -10.48
CA ASP A 11 3.55 7.80 -9.60
C ASP A 11 2.61 8.79 -10.30
N VAL A 12 3.17 9.86 -10.86
CA VAL A 12 2.39 10.92 -11.53
C VAL A 12 1.65 10.37 -12.74
N GLN A 13 2.30 9.53 -13.55
CA GLN A 13 1.67 8.97 -14.75
C GLN A 13 0.52 8.04 -14.42
N ILE A 14 0.67 7.19 -13.40
CA ILE A 14 -0.41 6.27 -13.00
C ILE A 14 -1.58 7.03 -12.37
N ILE A 15 -1.33 7.98 -11.46
CA ILE A 15 -2.41 8.82 -10.90
C ILE A 15 -3.13 9.55 -12.03
N HIS A 16 -2.41 10.16 -12.96
CA HIS A 16 -3.00 10.89 -14.08
C HIS A 16 -3.77 9.97 -15.04
N ALA A 17 -3.30 8.74 -15.28
CA ALA A 17 -4.00 7.79 -16.13
C ALA A 17 -5.36 7.36 -15.53
N VAL A 18 -5.44 7.23 -14.20
CA VAL A 18 -6.67 6.84 -13.50
C VAL A 18 -7.59 8.06 -13.29
N ALA A 19 -7.05 9.17 -12.80
CA ALA A 19 -7.76 10.39 -12.45
C ALA A 19 -7.15 11.60 -13.20
N PRO A 20 -7.44 11.76 -14.51
CA PRO A 20 -6.75 12.73 -15.36
C PRO A 20 -6.93 14.19 -14.97
N ASP A 21 -8.06 14.51 -14.34
CA ASP A 21 -8.39 15.87 -13.88
C ASP A 21 -7.97 16.14 -12.42
N ALA A 22 -7.35 15.16 -11.74
CA ALA A 22 -6.86 15.37 -10.38
C ALA A 22 -5.70 16.37 -10.37
N HIS A 23 -5.70 17.29 -9.40
CA HIS A 23 -4.56 18.15 -9.14
C HIS A 23 -3.48 17.33 -8.41
N ILE A 24 -2.38 17.03 -9.12
CA ILE A 24 -1.26 16.26 -8.58
C ILE A 24 -0.17 17.21 -8.10
N ILE A 25 0.24 17.06 -6.84
CA ILE A 25 1.36 17.81 -6.25
C ILE A 25 2.46 16.83 -5.91
N VAL A 26 3.61 17.03 -6.55
CA VAL A 26 4.83 16.28 -6.25
C VAL A 26 5.61 17.02 -5.16
N MET A 27 5.82 16.35 -4.03
CA MET A 27 6.66 16.85 -2.94
C MET A 27 8.01 16.16 -2.99
N THR A 28 9.10 16.94 -2.98
CA THR A 28 10.46 16.41 -3.06
C THR A 28 11.25 16.75 -1.82
N SER A 29 12.00 15.77 -1.32
CA SER A 29 12.93 15.93 -0.19
C SER A 29 14.36 16.13 -0.70
N PRO A 30 15.19 16.95 -0.05
CA PRO A 30 16.63 17.02 -0.35
C PRO A 30 17.42 15.82 0.18
N VAL A 31 16.78 14.94 0.95
CA VAL A 31 17.36 13.71 1.52
C VAL A 31 16.54 12.52 1.06
N ASP A 32 17.20 11.55 0.45
CA ASP A 32 16.58 10.29 0.03
C ASP A 32 16.01 9.55 1.24
N GLU A 33 14.80 8.99 1.10
CA GLU A 33 14.31 7.98 2.02
C GLU A 33 15.17 6.72 1.84
N THR A 34 15.64 6.16 2.95
CA THR A 34 16.37 4.90 2.97
C THR A 34 16.00 4.16 4.24
N GLN A 35 16.39 2.88 4.32
CA GLN A 35 16.13 2.04 5.48
C GLN A 35 16.52 2.71 6.82
N GLY A 36 15.77 2.41 7.87
CA GLY A 36 15.93 3.04 9.18
C GLY A 36 15.37 4.47 9.21
N THR A 37 16.08 5.41 9.84
CA THR A 37 15.56 6.76 10.15
C THR A 37 16.08 7.86 9.22
N ILE A 38 16.79 7.50 8.15
CA ILE A 38 17.38 8.45 7.21
C ILE A 38 16.31 8.85 6.19
N GLY A 39 16.12 10.16 5.97
CA GLY A 39 15.12 10.70 5.03
C GLY A 39 13.71 10.76 5.60
N LEU A 40 13.21 9.72 6.26
CA LEU A 40 11.84 9.66 6.82
C LEU A 40 11.42 10.90 7.65
N PRO A 41 12.27 11.50 8.52
CA PRO A 41 11.89 12.73 9.22
C PRO A 41 11.61 13.92 8.30
N GLU A 42 12.26 14.02 7.14
CA GLU A 42 11.99 15.06 6.15
C GLU A 42 10.67 14.79 5.41
N PHE A 43 10.37 13.52 5.11
CA PHE A 43 9.09 13.15 4.51
C PHE A 43 7.91 13.47 5.43
N LEU A 44 8.03 13.20 6.74
CA LEU A 44 7.03 13.63 7.72
C LEU A 44 6.83 15.15 7.72
N LYS A 45 7.91 15.93 7.60
CA LYS A 45 7.82 17.40 7.51
C LYS A 45 7.12 17.86 6.24
N LEU A 46 7.38 17.19 5.10
CA LEU A 46 6.70 17.49 3.83
C LEU A 46 5.20 17.26 3.95
N GLU A 47 4.78 16.14 4.55
CA GLU A 47 3.36 15.86 4.75
C GLU A 47 2.71 16.83 5.74
N GLN A 48 3.40 17.15 6.84
CA GLN A 48 2.94 18.19 7.78
C GLN A 48 2.79 19.54 7.09
N TYR A 49 3.71 19.90 6.19
CA TYR A 49 3.62 21.11 5.38
C TYR A 49 2.42 21.06 4.44
N ALA A 50 2.22 19.96 3.71
CA ALA A 50 1.07 19.80 2.82
C ALA A 50 -0.27 19.92 3.54
N VAL A 51 -0.37 19.34 4.73
CA VAL A 51 -1.54 19.48 5.61
C VAL A 51 -1.75 20.94 6.04
N ALA A 52 -0.69 21.59 6.54
CA ALA A 52 -0.76 22.97 7.01
C ALA A 52 -1.09 23.99 5.91
N HIS A 53 -0.76 23.66 4.66
CA HIS A 53 -0.98 24.52 3.49
C HIS A 53 -2.13 24.05 2.58
N HIS A 54 -2.90 23.04 2.99
CA HIS A 54 -4.05 22.50 2.26
C HIS A 54 -3.73 22.12 0.81
N LEU A 55 -2.61 21.42 0.60
CA LEU A 55 -2.11 21.09 -0.73
C LEU A 55 -2.88 19.93 -1.39
N GLY A 56 -3.60 19.12 -0.64
CA GLY A 56 -4.43 18.04 -1.15
C GLY A 56 -4.85 17.10 -0.03
N GLN A 57 -5.79 16.19 -0.31
CA GLN A 57 -6.43 15.35 0.73
C GLN A 57 -6.08 13.85 0.62
N ILE A 58 -5.11 13.51 -0.23
CA ILE A 58 -4.64 12.14 -0.44
C ILE A 58 -3.12 12.16 -0.46
N PHE A 59 -2.48 11.35 0.38
CA PHE A 59 -1.05 11.03 0.27
C PHE A 59 -0.90 9.67 -0.41
N SER A 60 -0.14 9.64 -1.51
CA SER A 60 0.29 8.42 -2.21
C SER A 60 1.78 8.23 -1.96
N GLN A 61 2.16 7.09 -1.38
CA GLN A 61 3.51 6.87 -0.87
C GLN A 61 4.11 5.58 -1.44
N SER A 62 5.07 5.75 -2.34
CA SER A 62 5.82 4.64 -2.95
C SER A 62 7.23 4.52 -2.35
N PHE A 63 7.34 4.74 -1.04
CA PHE A 63 8.58 4.58 -0.26
C PHE A 63 8.30 3.71 0.96
N VAL A 64 9.28 2.90 1.36
CA VAL A 64 9.15 1.99 2.51
C VAL A 64 10.47 1.71 3.22
N ALA A 65 10.38 1.57 4.54
CA ALA A 65 11.45 1.04 5.38
C ALA A 65 10.97 -0.22 6.12
N SER A 66 11.82 -1.25 6.14
CA SER A 66 11.56 -2.49 6.86
C SER A 66 11.43 -2.22 8.35
N GLU A 67 10.42 -2.82 9.00
CA GLU A 67 10.30 -2.79 10.47
C GLU A 67 11.61 -3.24 11.15
N ALA A 68 12.32 -4.23 10.59
CA ALA A 68 13.58 -4.69 11.17
C ALA A 68 14.64 -3.58 11.30
N THR A 69 14.61 -2.58 10.41
CA THR A 69 15.53 -1.44 10.42
C THR A 69 15.09 -0.30 11.34
N LEU A 70 13.85 -0.35 11.84
CA LEU A 70 13.21 0.65 12.71
C LEU A 70 12.94 0.14 14.13
N ALA A 71 13.45 -1.06 14.47
CA ALA A 71 13.19 -1.71 15.76
C ALA A 71 13.95 -1.06 16.95
N ASP A 72 14.96 -0.22 16.67
CA ASP A 72 15.68 0.48 17.74
C ASP A 72 14.86 1.63 18.35
N SER A 73 15.36 2.21 19.45
CA SER A 73 14.63 3.26 20.16
C SER A 73 14.44 4.55 19.35
N ALA A 74 15.27 4.82 18.34
CA ALA A 74 15.11 6.00 17.48
C ALA A 74 14.03 5.74 16.43
N GLY A 75 14.06 4.58 15.78
CA GLY A 75 13.04 4.12 14.84
C GLY A 75 11.67 4.07 15.49
N GLN A 76 11.53 3.48 16.67
CA GLN A 76 10.23 3.41 17.37
C GLN A 76 9.66 4.79 17.74
N LYS A 77 10.51 5.78 18.06
CA LYS A 77 10.05 7.16 18.28
C LYS A 77 9.54 7.80 16.99
N LEU A 78 10.21 7.53 15.88
CA LEU A 78 9.81 8.03 14.57
C LEU A 78 8.49 7.39 14.12
N VAL A 79 8.39 6.06 14.18
CA VAL A 79 7.16 5.29 13.91
C VAL A 79 5.98 5.82 14.72
N LYS A 80 6.18 6.10 16.02
CA LYS A 80 5.16 6.71 16.86
C LYS A 80 4.75 8.10 16.38
N SER A 81 5.70 8.93 15.96
CA SER A 81 5.43 10.30 15.50
C SER A 81 4.57 10.31 14.22
N PHE A 82 4.90 9.43 13.26
CA PHE A 82 4.08 9.22 12.07
C PHE A 82 2.72 8.65 12.41
N SER A 83 2.64 7.65 13.28
CA SER A 83 1.37 7.04 13.68
C SER A 83 0.41 8.04 14.34
N ASP A 84 0.92 8.88 15.25
CA ASP A 84 0.13 9.94 15.88
C ASP A 84 -0.35 10.98 14.85
N PHE A 85 0.52 11.36 13.91
CA PHE A 85 0.20 12.29 12.81
C PHE A 85 -0.87 11.72 11.86
N TYR A 86 -0.68 10.49 11.35
CA TYR A 86 -1.66 9.84 10.48
C TYR A 86 -3.00 9.63 11.15
N ARG A 87 -3.02 9.24 12.43
CA ARG A 87 -4.27 9.18 13.20
C ARG A 87 -4.99 10.52 13.17
N GLN A 88 -4.29 11.61 13.45
CA GLN A 88 -4.88 12.94 13.52
C GLN A 88 -5.45 13.35 12.16
N ILE A 89 -4.67 13.30 11.09
CA ILE A 89 -5.10 13.84 9.79
C ILE A 89 -6.21 13.00 9.15
N THR A 90 -6.19 11.67 9.35
CA THR A 90 -7.18 10.78 8.74
C THR A 90 -8.52 10.82 9.46
N THR A 91 -8.52 10.99 10.79
CA THR A 91 -9.76 11.01 11.60
C THR A 91 -10.36 12.40 11.80
N GLN A 92 -9.56 13.47 11.70
CA GLN A 92 -10.00 14.83 12.02
C GLN A 92 -9.95 15.79 10.83
N GLN A 93 -9.17 15.49 9.79
CA GLN A 93 -8.90 16.42 8.69
C GLN A 93 -9.24 15.84 7.31
N GLY A 94 -9.79 14.63 7.27
CA GLY A 94 -10.30 14.01 6.05
C GLY A 94 -9.22 13.56 5.06
N PHE A 95 -7.98 13.34 5.53
CA PHE A 95 -6.91 12.80 4.68
C PHE A 95 -7.05 11.30 4.49
N THR A 96 -6.77 10.82 3.28
CA THR A 96 -6.50 9.41 3.02
C THR A 96 -5.01 9.23 2.79
N VAL A 97 -4.42 8.19 3.39
CA VAL A 97 -3.01 7.84 3.18
C VAL A 97 -2.96 6.43 2.58
N VAL A 98 -2.40 6.30 1.38
CA VAL A 98 -2.15 5.03 0.71
C VAL A 98 -0.65 4.82 0.56
N SER A 99 -0.16 3.64 0.93
CA SER A 99 1.26 3.30 0.88
C SER A 99 1.47 1.91 0.30
N GLY A 100 2.50 1.75 -0.53
CA GLY A 100 2.92 0.44 -1.02
C GLY A 100 3.37 -0.45 0.13
N SER A 101 3.04 -1.74 0.08
CA SER A 101 3.42 -2.70 1.12
C SER A 101 4.86 -3.21 1.00
N GLY A 102 5.54 -2.92 -0.12
CA GLY A 102 6.91 -3.29 -0.41
C GLY A 102 7.04 -4.36 -1.51
N ASP A 103 8.26 -4.58 -1.96
CA ASP A 103 8.56 -5.30 -3.21
C ASP A 103 9.45 -6.54 -3.02
N ASN A 104 9.72 -6.90 -1.76
CA ASN A 104 10.62 -8.00 -1.37
C ASN A 104 9.86 -9.25 -0.87
N GLY A 105 8.58 -9.37 -1.20
CA GLY A 105 7.73 -10.49 -0.80
C GLY A 105 7.45 -10.50 0.71
N ALA A 106 7.49 -11.68 1.34
CA ALA A 106 7.27 -11.81 2.79
C ALA A 106 8.45 -11.31 3.67
N THR A 107 9.49 -10.72 3.07
CA THR A 107 10.64 -10.17 3.78
C THR A 107 10.98 -8.78 3.28
N ASP A 108 11.95 -8.15 3.94
CA ASP A 108 12.57 -6.91 3.51
C ASP A 108 13.94 -6.76 4.21
N TRP A 109 14.60 -5.61 4.10
CA TRP A 109 15.96 -5.39 4.60
C TRP A 109 16.10 -5.62 6.11
N ALA A 110 17.16 -6.33 6.49
CA ALA A 110 17.52 -6.60 7.89
C ALA A 110 18.43 -5.53 8.50
N ASN A 111 18.94 -4.60 7.68
CA ASN A 111 19.92 -3.60 8.09
C ASN A 111 19.81 -2.32 7.26
N ILE A 112 20.16 -1.19 7.88
CA ILE A 112 20.06 0.16 7.30
C ILE A 112 20.82 0.31 5.97
N ALA A 113 21.92 -0.44 5.79
CA ALA A 113 22.67 -0.38 4.53
C ALA A 113 22.01 -1.12 3.36
N ALA A 114 20.85 -1.76 3.57
CA ALA A 114 20.10 -2.52 2.55
C ALA A 114 20.97 -3.56 1.82
N THR A 115 21.81 -4.28 2.56
CA THR A 115 22.74 -5.28 1.99
C THR A 115 22.35 -6.72 2.31
N ARG A 116 21.32 -6.92 3.14
CA ARG A 116 20.91 -8.25 3.60
C ARG A 116 19.41 -8.26 3.88
N LEU A 117 18.69 -9.18 3.25
CA LEU A 117 17.28 -9.44 3.57
C LEU A 117 17.13 -10.09 4.95
N SER A 118 16.00 -9.84 5.59
CA SER A 118 15.63 -10.49 6.85
C SER A 118 15.43 -11.99 6.62
N PRO A 119 16.00 -12.86 7.46
CA PRO A 119 15.74 -14.31 7.39
C PRO A 119 14.38 -14.69 7.99
N ASN A 120 13.65 -13.73 8.55
CA ASN A 120 12.31 -13.92 9.14
C ASN A 120 11.31 -13.00 8.43
N PRO A 121 10.01 -13.36 8.43
CA PRO A 121 8.99 -12.47 7.90
C PRO A 121 9.04 -11.08 8.56
N THR A 122 8.90 -10.06 7.73
CA THR A 122 8.84 -8.65 8.14
C THR A 122 7.96 -7.89 7.17
N VAL A 123 7.35 -6.82 7.67
CA VAL A 123 6.54 -5.90 6.87
C VAL A 123 7.19 -4.52 6.88
N ASN A 124 6.56 -3.58 6.18
CA ASN A 124 7.14 -2.29 5.86
C ASN A 124 6.33 -1.13 6.46
N PHE A 125 7.08 -0.14 6.93
CA PHE A 125 6.61 1.16 7.35
C PHE A 125 6.69 2.15 6.17
N PRO A 126 5.72 3.07 5.96
CA PRO A 126 4.58 3.36 6.83
C PRO A 126 3.32 2.51 6.57
N ALA A 127 3.35 1.57 5.62
CA ALA A 127 2.18 0.75 5.29
C ALA A 127 1.62 -0.04 6.49
N ASP A 128 2.46 -0.41 7.44
CA ASP A 128 2.09 -1.12 8.67
C ASP A 128 1.29 -0.27 9.67
N VAL A 129 1.33 1.06 9.56
CA VAL A 129 0.60 1.96 10.44
C VAL A 129 -0.92 1.75 10.24
N PRO A 130 -1.71 1.49 11.30
CA PRO A 130 -3.14 1.18 11.16
C PRO A 130 -4.01 2.25 10.49
N TRP A 131 -3.52 3.49 10.41
CA TRP A 131 -4.21 4.64 9.79
C TRP A 131 -3.88 4.81 8.31
N VAL A 132 -3.02 3.94 7.77
CA VAL A 132 -2.60 3.89 6.37
C VAL A 132 -3.31 2.72 5.69
N THR A 133 -3.77 2.93 4.47
CA THR A 133 -4.24 1.87 3.59
C THR A 133 -3.03 1.27 2.88
N ALA A 134 -2.63 0.07 3.28
CA ALA A 134 -1.52 -0.67 2.66
C ALA A 134 -1.95 -1.29 1.34
N VAL A 135 -1.18 -1.06 0.30
CA VAL A 135 -1.46 -1.51 -1.07
C VAL A 135 -0.41 -2.54 -1.49
N GLY A 136 -0.84 -3.78 -1.69
CA GLY A 136 -0.01 -4.85 -2.21
C GLY A 136 -0.07 -4.99 -3.73
N GLY A 137 0.45 -6.11 -4.19
CA GLY A 137 0.73 -6.35 -5.59
C GLY A 137 0.14 -7.64 -6.14
N THR A 138 -0.41 -7.53 -7.34
CA THR A 138 -0.88 -8.66 -8.15
C THR A 138 -0.10 -8.76 -9.46
N THR A 139 -0.32 -9.86 -10.18
CA THR A 139 0.11 -10.06 -11.57
C THR A 139 -1.15 -10.14 -12.44
N LEU A 140 -1.47 -9.08 -13.16
CA LEU A 140 -2.65 -9.00 -14.01
C LEU A 140 -2.33 -9.39 -15.46
N ARG A 141 -2.80 -10.56 -15.91
CA ARG A 141 -2.60 -11.03 -17.29
C ARG A 141 -3.88 -10.89 -18.10
N ASN A 142 -3.78 -10.30 -19.28
CA ASN A 142 -4.82 -10.37 -20.28
C ASN A 142 -4.91 -11.81 -20.82
N THR A 143 -6.02 -12.48 -20.55
CA THR A 143 -6.32 -13.85 -20.98
C THR A 143 -7.68 -13.86 -21.66
N PRO A 144 -7.75 -13.54 -22.96
CA PRO A 144 -9.01 -13.39 -23.69
C PRO A 144 -9.96 -14.60 -23.50
N PRO A 145 -11.26 -14.37 -23.26
CA PRO A 145 -11.98 -13.10 -23.37
C PRO A 145 -11.95 -12.21 -22.12
N GLY A 146 -11.15 -12.52 -21.11
CA GLY A 146 -11.08 -11.75 -19.86
C GLY A 146 -9.65 -11.53 -19.36
N TYR A 147 -9.51 -11.54 -18.04
CA TYR A 147 -8.23 -11.36 -17.36
C TYR A 147 -8.08 -12.43 -16.28
N ASN A 148 -6.84 -12.85 -16.05
CA ASN A 148 -6.44 -13.66 -14.92
C ASN A 148 -5.55 -12.81 -14.01
N GLU A 149 -5.77 -12.91 -12.70
CA GLU A 149 -5.00 -12.17 -11.72
C GLU A 149 -4.58 -13.13 -10.61
N SER A 150 -3.28 -13.13 -10.29
CA SER A 150 -2.68 -13.91 -9.21
C SER A 150 -1.84 -13.00 -8.32
N ALA A 151 -1.48 -13.45 -7.13
CA ALA A 151 -0.55 -12.73 -6.29
C ALA A 151 0.80 -12.53 -7.01
N TRP A 152 1.38 -11.34 -6.86
CA TRP A 152 2.77 -11.10 -7.26
C TRP A 152 3.70 -11.57 -6.14
N SER A 153 4.72 -12.37 -6.49
CA SER A 153 5.66 -12.90 -5.49
C SER A 153 6.50 -11.84 -4.79
N GLY A 154 6.66 -10.65 -5.40
CA GLY A 154 7.29 -9.50 -4.78
C GLY A 154 6.38 -8.74 -3.82
N SER A 155 5.06 -9.02 -3.77
CA SER A 155 4.13 -8.28 -2.93
C SER A 155 4.50 -8.38 -1.46
N GLY A 156 4.82 -7.23 -0.87
CA GLY A 156 5.02 -7.06 0.56
C GLY A 156 3.76 -7.45 1.32
N GLY A 157 3.91 -8.27 2.35
CA GLY A 157 2.75 -8.72 3.12
C GLY A 157 3.12 -9.62 4.29
N GLY A 158 2.27 -9.63 5.30
CA GLY A 158 2.53 -10.30 6.56
C GLY A 158 1.88 -9.58 7.74
N MET A 159 2.41 -9.80 8.93
CA MET A 159 1.91 -9.20 10.16
C MET A 159 2.97 -8.28 10.77
N SER A 160 2.55 -7.08 11.15
CA SER A 160 3.36 -6.10 11.85
C SER A 160 3.84 -6.65 13.20
N LYS A 161 5.08 -6.29 13.58
CA LYS A 161 5.60 -6.50 14.94
C LYS A 161 5.44 -5.24 15.79
N PHE A 162 5.11 -4.11 15.20
CA PHE A 162 4.96 -2.82 15.88
C PHE A 162 3.52 -2.52 16.27
N PHE A 163 2.55 -2.94 15.47
CA PHE A 163 1.16 -2.58 15.63
C PHE A 163 0.27 -3.79 15.86
N THR A 164 -0.50 -3.74 16.95
CA THR A 164 -1.57 -4.69 17.23
C THR A 164 -2.70 -4.56 16.22
N GLU A 165 -3.49 -5.61 16.09
CA GLU A 165 -4.64 -5.64 15.19
C GLU A 165 -5.62 -4.48 15.44
N PRO A 166 -5.90 -3.66 14.41
CA PRO A 166 -6.87 -2.58 14.51
C PRO A 166 -8.31 -3.09 14.43
N ASP A 167 -9.25 -2.29 14.93
CA ASP A 167 -10.65 -2.71 15.08
C ASP A 167 -11.34 -3.06 13.74
N PHE A 168 -10.96 -2.42 12.64
CA PHE A 168 -11.49 -2.76 11.32
C PHE A 168 -11.07 -4.18 10.87
N GLN A 169 -9.88 -4.65 11.26
CA GLN A 169 -9.44 -6.03 11.02
C GLN A 169 -10.13 -7.01 11.95
N LYS A 170 -10.38 -6.65 13.21
CA LYS A 170 -11.13 -7.50 14.17
C LYS A 170 -12.53 -7.87 13.72
N SER A 171 -13.10 -7.07 12.81
CA SER A 171 -14.43 -7.32 12.23
C SER A 171 -14.46 -8.42 11.16
N MET A 172 -13.29 -8.93 10.75
CA MET A 172 -13.19 -10.01 9.76
C MET A 172 -13.77 -11.34 10.27
N PRO A 173 -14.22 -12.22 9.36
CA PRO A 173 -14.63 -13.58 9.71
C PRO A 173 -13.60 -14.31 10.57
N SER A 174 -14.07 -15.12 11.53
CA SER A 174 -13.21 -15.86 12.46
C SER A 174 -12.23 -16.82 11.77
N THR A 175 -12.54 -17.25 10.55
CA THR A 175 -11.67 -18.08 9.71
C THR A 175 -10.42 -17.34 9.23
N LEU A 176 -10.50 -16.01 9.08
CA LEU A 176 -9.39 -15.14 8.66
C LEU A 176 -8.64 -14.58 9.87
N GLN A 177 -9.34 -14.38 10.98
CA GLN A 177 -8.77 -13.90 12.25
C GLN A 177 -7.56 -14.69 12.76
N SER A 178 -7.53 -16.01 12.54
CA SER A 178 -6.41 -16.86 12.93
C SER A 178 -5.10 -16.52 12.20
N GLN A 179 -5.17 -15.89 11.02
CA GLN A 179 -4.00 -15.49 10.24
C GLN A 179 -3.26 -14.31 10.90
N LEU A 180 -3.99 -13.39 11.53
CA LEU A 180 -3.44 -12.14 12.07
C LEU A 180 -2.73 -12.30 13.41
N ALA A 181 -3.13 -13.30 14.20
CA ALA A 181 -2.61 -13.53 15.55
C ALA A 181 -2.61 -12.25 16.44
N GLY A 182 -3.61 -11.38 16.28
CA GLY A 182 -3.75 -10.14 17.04
C GLY A 182 -2.81 -9.00 16.61
N GLN A 183 -2.19 -9.10 15.43
CA GLN A 183 -1.32 -8.07 14.83
C GLN A 183 -1.99 -7.39 13.63
N ARG A 184 -1.55 -6.18 13.26
CA ARG A 184 -1.94 -5.53 12.00
C ARG A 184 -1.41 -6.35 10.83
N GLY A 185 -2.30 -6.94 10.03
CA GLY A 185 -1.93 -7.70 8.83
C GLY A 185 -1.89 -6.83 7.58
N LEU A 186 -0.97 -7.05 6.65
CA LEU A 186 -0.81 -6.31 5.39
C LEU A 186 -0.85 -7.26 4.19
N PRO A 187 -1.25 -6.77 3.00
CA PRO A 187 -1.80 -5.44 2.74
C PRO A 187 -3.31 -5.37 3.07
N ASP A 188 -3.93 -4.19 2.91
CA ASP A 188 -5.38 -4.05 3.01
C ASP A 188 -6.07 -4.39 1.68
N ILE A 189 -5.46 -3.97 0.57
CA ILE A 189 -5.94 -4.11 -0.81
C ILE A 189 -4.74 -4.31 -1.76
N ALA A 190 -4.97 -4.64 -3.04
CA ALA A 190 -3.90 -4.81 -4.01
C ALA A 190 -4.26 -4.26 -5.40
N GLY A 191 -3.26 -4.19 -6.28
CA GLY A 191 -3.42 -3.89 -7.70
C GLY A 191 -2.21 -4.41 -8.49
N ASP A 192 -2.24 -4.31 -9.82
CA ASP A 192 -1.15 -4.83 -10.64
C ASP A 192 0.17 -4.14 -10.29
N ALA A 193 1.16 -4.95 -9.93
CA ALA A 193 2.46 -4.53 -9.44
C ALA A 193 3.60 -5.35 -10.05
N ASN A 194 3.31 -6.46 -10.72
CA ASN A 194 4.36 -7.27 -11.30
C ASN A 194 4.99 -6.54 -12.50
N PRO A 195 6.32 -6.29 -12.54
CA PRO A 195 6.97 -5.63 -13.67
C PRO A 195 6.75 -6.30 -15.04
N VAL A 196 6.39 -7.59 -15.06
CA VAL A 196 6.07 -8.33 -16.29
C VAL A 196 4.71 -7.95 -16.88
N THR A 197 3.77 -7.48 -16.06
CA THR A 197 2.40 -7.11 -16.45
C THR A 197 2.10 -5.63 -16.29
N ALA A 198 2.97 -4.89 -15.61
CA ALA A 198 2.78 -3.51 -15.23
C ALA A 198 2.43 -2.57 -16.39
N MET A 199 1.78 -1.46 -16.04
CA MET A 199 1.53 -0.35 -16.94
C MET A 199 2.84 0.18 -17.55
N ILE A 200 2.77 0.57 -18.82
CA ILE A 200 3.90 1.17 -19.52
C ILE A 200 3.97 2.66 -19.17
N ASN A 201 5.14 3.11 -18.73
CA ASN A 201 5.39 4.49 -18.30
C ASN A 201 6.48 5.12 -19.16
N TYR A 202 6.40 6.42 -19.40
CA TYR A 202 7.43 7.17 -20.11
C TYR A 202 8.41 7.76 -19.10
N ILE A 203 9.58 7.12 -18.96
CA ILE A 203 10.57 7.40 -17.92
C ILE A 203 11.91 7.73 -18.55
N PHE A 204 12.55 8.82 -18.09
CA PHE A 204 13.80 9.35 -18.65
C PHE A 204 13.81 9.48 -20.19
N GLY A 205 12.68 9.82 -20.80
CA GLY A 205 12.57 10.01 -22.25
C GLY A 205 12.32 8.74 -23.07
N HIS A 206 12.03 7.60 -22.43
CA HIS A 206 11.74 6.34 -23.12
C HIS A 206 10.58 5.56 -22.46
N TRP A 207 9.91 4.72 -23.24
CA TRP A 207 8.87 3.83 -22.70
C TRP A 207 9.53 2.68 -21.92
N ASN A 208 9.12 2.52 -20.67
CA ASN A 208 9.58 1.50 -19.74
C ASN A 208 8.37 0.74 -19.17
N GLN A 209 8.59 -0.51 -18.82
CA GLN A 209 7.62 -1.30 -18.07
C GLN A 209 8.18 -1.47 -16.65
N ILE A 210 7.60 -0.76 -15.69
CA ILE A 210 8.04 -0.74 -14.29
C ILE A 210 6.83 -1.07 -13.42
N GLY A 211 7.01 -2.03 -12.52
CA GLY A 211 6.02 -2.45 -11.53
C GLY A 211 6.40 -2.00 -10.13
N GLY A 212 6.31 -2.90 -9.17
CA GLY A 212 6.37 -2.60 -7.75
C GLY A 212 4.97 -2.33 -7.18
N THR A 213 4.83 -2.49 -5.86
CA THR A 213 3.70 -1.90 -5.11
C THR A 213 3.67 -0.38 -5.26
N SER A 214 4.81 0.21 -5.64
CA SER A 214 4.94 1.53 -6.25
C SER A 214 4.00 1.81 -7.43
N ALA A 215 3.61 0.83 -8.24
CA ALA A 215 2.65 1.02 -9.33
C ALA A 215 1.19 0.88 -8.84
N SER A 216 0.93 -0.05 -7.91
CA SER A 216 -0.43 -0.27 -7.40
C SER A 216 -0.89 0.83 -6.44
N THR A 217 0.03 1.47 -5.72
CA THR A 217 -0.25 2.58 -4.79
C THR A 217 -0.85 3.82 -5.47
N PRO A 218 -0.19 4.44 -6.47
CA PRO A 218 -0.74 5.57 -7.22
C PRO A 218 -2.02 5.20 -7.98
N PHE A 219 -2.17 3.93 -8.40
CA PHE A 219 -3.41 3.45 -8.99
C PHE A 219 -4.58 3.56 -7.99
N TRP A 220 -4.39 3.14 -6.75
CA TRP A 220 -5.38 3.32 -5.69
C TRP A 220 -5.57 4.78 -5.26
N ALA A 221 -4.51 5.59 -5.25
CA ALA A 221 -4.64 7.03 -5.01
C ALA A 221 -5.56 7.70 -6.03
N GLY A 222 -5.45 7.33 -7.31
CA GLY A 222 -6.37 7.77 -8.37
C GLY A 222 -7.82 7.34 -8.13
N ILE A 223 -8.06 6.09 -7.69
CA ILE A 223 -9.39 5.60 -7.32
C ILE A 223 -9.98 6.42 -6.17
N VAL A 224 -9.19 6.70 -5.13
CA VAL A 224 -9.61 7.54 -3.99
C VAL A 224 -9.91 8.97 -4.45
N ALA A 225 -9.15 9.52 -5.40
CA ALA A 225 -9.41 10.85 -5.96
C ALA A 225 -10.77 10.91 -6.67
N ILE A 226 -11.11 9.89 -7.47
CA ILE A 226 -12.43 9.78 -8.11
C ILE A 226 -13.52 9.62 -7.05
N ALA A 227 -13.28 8.82 -6.00
CA ALA A 227 -14.25 8.64 -4.92
C ALA A 227 -14.52 9.94 -4.15
N ASN A 228 -13.47 10.72 -3.84
CA ASN A 228 -13.61 12.05 -3.24
C ASN A 228 -14.41 13.01 -4.14
N GLN A 229 -14.14 12.99 -5.45
CA GLN A 229 -14.88 13.81 -6.42
C GLN A 229 -16.36 13.42 -6.47
N MET A 230 -16.67 12.12 -6.54
CA MET A 230 -18.03 11.61 -6.61
C MET A 230 -18.82 11.85 -5.31
N ALA A 231 -18.14 11.78 -4.14
CA ALA A 231 -18.73 12.11 -2.85
C ALA A 231 -18.98 13.62 -2.67
N GLY A 232 -18.26 14.47 -3.42
CA GLY A 232 -18.24 15.92 -3.24
C GLY A 232 -17.48 16.37 -1.98
N HIS A 233 -16.77 15.46 -1.30
CA HIS A 233 -15.92 15.73 -0.14
C HIS A 233 -14.86 14.64 0.02
N PRO A 234 -13.77 14.90 0.76
CA PRO A 234 -12.78 13.86 1.10
C PRO A 234 -13.40 12.74 1.95
N LEU A 235 -13.06 11.49 1.65
CA LEU A 235 -13.52 10.32 2.41
C LEU A 235 -12.74 10.10 3.71
N GLY A 236 -11.50 10.56 3.80
CA GLY A 236 -10.66 10.39 5.00
C GLY A 236 -10.18 8.96 5.20
N PHE A 237 -10.34 8.44 6.42
CA PHE A 237 -9.86 7.10 6.78
C PHE A 237 -10.73 5.98 6.20
N ILE A 238 -10.34 5.43 5.04
CA ILE A 238 -11.18 4.49 4.26
C ILE A 238 -11.14 3.02 4.73
N ASN A 239 -10.17 2.60 5.56
CA ASN A 239 -10.01 1.18 5.94
C ASN A 239 -11.29 0.56 6.54
N PRO A 240 -12.01 1.20 7.49
CA PRO A 240 -13.26 0.65 8.02
C PRO A 240 -14.31 0.39 6.93
N GLY A 241 -14.43 1.31 5.95
CA GLY A 241 -15.35 1.16 4.82
C GLY A 241 -14.95 0.00 3.90
N LEU A 242 -13.67 -0.09 3.54
CA LEU A 242 -13.13 -1.19 2.72
C LEU A 242 -13.38 -2.55 3.37
N TYR A 243 -13.04 -2.70 4.67
CA TYR A 243 -13.21 -3.95 5.40
C TYR A 243 -14.68 -4.33 5.57
N LYS A 244 -15.58 -3.36 5.78
CA LYS A 244 -17.03 -3.59 5.85
C LYS A 244 -17.58 -4.14 4.54
N LEU A 245 -17.15 -3.60 3.40
CA LEU A 245 -17.58 -4.08 2.09
C LEU A 245 -16.99 -5.45 1.76
N ALA A 246 -15.69 -5.62 2.01
CA ALA A 246 -14.97 -6.84 1.66
C ALA A 246 -15.34 -8.05 2.54
N ALA A 247 -15.75 -7.83 3.79
CA ALA A 247 -16.31 -8.87 4.65
C ALA A 247 -17.81 -9.17 4.37
N SER A 248 -18.44 -8.45 3.43
CA SER A 248 -19.86 -8.63 3.11
C SER A 248 -20.12 -9.77 2.12
N GLN A 249 -21.37 -10.23 2.04
CA GLN A 249 -21.80 -11.23 1.05
C GLN A 249 -21.73 -10.73 -0.42
N ASN A 250 -21.50 -9.43 -0.62
CA ASN A 250 -21.41 -8.81 -1.93
C ASN A 250 -19.97 -8.43 -2.30
N ALA A 251 -18.96 -8.82 -1.51
CA ALA A 251 -17.57 -8.42 -1.69
C ALA A 251 -17.06 -8.59 -3.13
N GLN A 252 -17.48 -9.66 -3.82
CA GLN A 252 -17.14 -9.95 -5.21
C GLN A 252 -17.67 -8.94 -6.24
N LYS A 253 -18.50 -7.97 -5.84
CA LYS A 253 -18.91 -6.84 -6.70
C LYS A 253 -17.89 -5.71 -6.64
N ASP A 254 -17.27 -5.52 -5.48
CA ASP A 254 -16.37 -4.42 -5.18
C ASP A 254 -14.90 -4.80 -5.33
N PHE A 255 -14.59 -6.08 -5.07
CA PHE A 255 -13.25 -6.62 -5.09
C PHE A 255 -13.19 -7.87 -5.97
N ARG A 256 -12.05 -8.06 -6.62
CA ARG A 256 -11.64 -9.32 -7.20
C ARG A 256 -10.70 -9.99 -6.21
N ASP A 257 -11.22 -11.05 -5.59
CA ASP A 257 -10.49 -11.90 -4.64
C ASP A 257 -9.38 -12.69 -5.36
N ILE A 258 -8.15 -12.58 -4.86
CA ILE A 258 -6.97 -13.22 -5.44
C ILE A 258 -6.66 -14.47 -4.65
N THR A 259 -6.83 -15.64 -5.26
CA THR A 259 -6.83 -16.92 -4.54
C THR A 259 -5.69 -17.86 -4.97
N SER A 260 -4.70 -17.33 -5.69
CA SER A 260 -3.56 -18.11 -6.19
C SER A 260 -2.27 -17.31 -6.19
N GLY A 261 -1.16 -18.01 -5.96
CA GLY A 261 0.16 -17.42 -5.80
C GLY A 261 0.52 -17.21 -4.32
N ASN A 262 1.72 -16.68 -4.08
CA ASN A 262 2.27 -16.43 -2.75
C ASN A 262 3.39 -15.38 -2.84
N ASN A 263 3.81 -14.88 -1.69
CA ASN A 263 4.99 -14.02 -1.54
C ASN A 263 6.16 -14.73 -0.85
N GLU A 264 6.32 -16.03 -1.06
CA GLU A 264 7.47 -16.77 -0.54
C GLU A 264 8.77 -16.28 -1.18
N VAL A 265 9.81 -16.13 -0.36
CA VAL A 265 11.10 -15.61 -0.80
C VAL A 265 12.13 -16.72 -0.78
N ASN A 266 12.72 -16.96 -1.95
CA ASN A 266 13.82 -17.90 -2.16
C ASN A 266 14.93 -17.17 -2.91
N ASP A 267 15.77 -16.43 -2.18
CA ASP A 267 16.87 -15.63 -2.74
C ASP A 267 18.23 -16.06 -2.16
N GLY A 268 18.98 -16.83 -2.96
CA GLY A 268 20.27 -17.37 -2.57
C GLY A 268 20.17 -18.23 -1.31
N ASN A 269 20.73 -17.74 -0.21
CA ASN A 269 20.72 -18.42 1.10
C ASN A 269 19.58 -17.96 2.02
N ILE A 270 18.73 -17.03 1.56
CA ILE A 270 17.59 -16.54 2.32
C ILE A 270 16.34 -17.25 1.83
N HIS A 271 15.73 -18.02 2.74
CA HIS A 271 14.48 -18.72 2.54
C HIS A 271 13.49 -18.24 3.60
N VAL A 272 12.53 -17.42 3.19
CA VAL A 272 11.45 -16.95 4.07
C VAL A 272 10.15 -17.57 3.59
N LYS A 273 9.60 -18.46 4.42
CA LYS A 273 8.26 -18.98 4.20
C LYS A 273 7.26 -17.82 4.24
N GLY A 274 6.69 -17.50 3.09
CA GLY A 274 5.69 -16.44 2.95
C GLY A 274 4.27 -16.93 3.21
N PHE A 275 3.33 -16.14 2.74
CA PHE A 275 1.90 -16.36 2.85
C PHE A 275 1.33 -16.78 1.48
N GLN A 276 0.25 -17.54 1.51
CA GLN A 276 -0.45 -17.96 0.30
C GLN A 276 -1.65 -17.04 0.07
N ALA A 277 -1.91 -16.71 -1.18
CA ALA A 277 -3.16 -16.07 -1.56
C ALA A 277 -4.31 -17.09 -1.39
N VAL A 278 -5.38 -16.71 -0.71
CA VAL A 278 -6.49 -17.61 -0.33
C VAL A 278 -7.82 -16.88 -0.49
N GLN A 279 -8.93 -17.61 -0.32
CA GLN A 279 -10.25 -16.97 -0.36
C GLN A 279 -10.42 -15.97 0.79
N GLY A 280 -10.84 -14.74 0.46
CA GLY A 280 -11.01 -13.64 1.41
C GLY A 280 -9.70 -12.90 1.66
N TRP A 281 -9.58 -12.24 2.82
CA TRP A 281 -8.34 -11.53 3.15
C TRP A 281 -7.15 -12.48 3.28
N ASP A 282 -6.03 -12.12 2.65
CA ASP A 282 -4.74 -12.79 2.82
C ASP A 282 -3.57 -11.81 2.95
N ALA A 283 -2.47 -12.31 3.54
CA ALA A 283 -1.25 -11.54 3.78
C ALA A 283 -0.33 -11.41 2.55
N VAL A 284 -0.91 -11.39 1.34
CA VAL A 284 -0.22 -11.14 0.07
C VAL A 284 -0.92 -10.04 -0.72
N THR A 285 -2.24 -10.09 -0.80
CA THR A 285 -3.08 -9.21 -1.63
C THR A 285 -4.22 -8.53 -0.86
N GLY A 286 -4.33 -8.80 0.44
CA GLY A 286 -5.37 -8.23 1.28
C GLY A 286 -6.73 -8.72 0.80
N TRP A 287 -7.66 -7.79 0.58
CA TRP A 287 -8.96 -8.11 -0.02
C TRP A 287 -8.96 -8.22 -1.56
N GLY A 288 -7.79 -8.07 -2.18
CA GLY A 288 -7.62 -8.17 -3.64
C GLY A 288 -7.75 -6.83 -4.36
N SER A 289 -8.03 -6.90 -5.66
CA SER A 289 -8.00 -5.75 -6.58
C SER A 289 -9.40 -5.12 -6.76
N PRO A 290 -9.49 -3.83 -7.11
CA PRO A 290 -10.77 -3.13 -7.15
C PRO A 290 -11.56 -3.45 -8.41
N GLN A 291 -12.87 -3.65 -8.25
CA GLN A 291 -13.86 -3.43 -9.30
C GLN A 291 -14.40 -2.01 -9.16
N ALA A 292 -13.57 -1.04 -9.57
CA ALA A 292 -13.71 0.37 -9.23
C ALA A 292 -15.10 0.98 -9.52
N SER A 293 -15.76 0.57 -10.60
CA SER A 293 -17.08 1.10 -10.96
C SER A 293 -18.19 0.77 -9.97
N GLN A 294 -18.05 -0.34 -9.23
CA GLN A 294 -18.96 -0.73 -8.14
C GLN A 294 -18.40 -0.27 -6.80
N LEU A 295 -17.10 -0.49 -6.58
CA LEU A 295 -16.44 -0.16 -5.31
C LEU A 295 -16.58 1.30 -4.93
N ILE A 296 -16.41 2.24 -5.87
CA ILE A 296 -16.42 3.67 -5.56
C ILE A 296 -17.75 4.12 -4.93
N PRO A 297 -18.93 3.94 -5.59
CA PRO A 297 -20.20 4.33 -4.98
C PRO A 297 -20.49 3.60 -3.66
N ASP A 298 -20.15 2.31 -3.57
CA ASP A 298 -20.40 1.51 -2.37
C ASP A 298 -19.50 1.91 -1.20
N LEU A 299 -18.23 2.28 -1.47
CA LEU A 299 -17.31 2.83 -0.48
C LEU A 299 -17.83 4.16 0.06
N ILE A 300 -18.27 5.08 -0.80
CA ILE A 300 -18.87 6.35 -0.38
C ILE A 300 -20.07 6.11 0.52
N ALA A 301 -20.91 5.12 0.21
CA ALA A 301 -22.05 4.74 1.05
C ALA A 301 -21.62 4.10 2.38
N ALA A 302 -20.55 3.31 2.38
CA ALA A 302 -20.02 2.63 3.57
C ALA A 302 -19.35 3.58 4.58
N MET A 303 -18.90 4.75 4.12
CA MET A 303 -18.26 5.80 4.92
C MET A 303 -19.25 6.72 5.67
N LYS A 304 -20.56 6.48 5.56
CA LYS A 304 -21.63 7.17 6.31
C LYS A 304 -21.99 6.40 7.57
#